data_AF-A0A452ZT24-F1
#
_entry.id   AF-A0A452ZT24-F1
#
_cell.length_a   1.000
_cell.length_b   1.000
_cell.length_c   1.000
_cell.angle_alpha   90.00
_cell.angle_beta   90.00
_cell.angle_gamma   90.00
#
_symmetry.space_group_name_H-M   'P 1'
#
loop_
_entity.id
_entity.type
_entity.pdbx_description
1 polymer ?
#
loop_
_entity_poly.entity_id
_entity_poly.type
_entity_poly.pdbx_seq_one_letter_code
_entity_poly.pdbx_strand_id
1 'polypeptide(L)'
;STNALSKSMQRGVVRHRWEMDIEPTLALPFNIQAVPKKVNWEDHIPRNSSEWDSQMAVCKLFDERPVWPRQSLYERLLDDGVHVSTSQFKSLLFKAGYYFSTGPFGKFWIKKEYDPRKDPESRIYQRIDFRMPPELRNLQTKRHDG
;
A
#
# COMPACT_ATOMS: atom_id res chain seq x y z
N SER A 1 -23.91 32.41 20.24
CA SER A 1 -23.49 31.42 21.27
C SER A 1 -24.54 30.34 21.36
N THR A 2 -24.31 29.04 21.20
CA THR A 2 -23.14 28.18 20.99
C THR A 2 -23.73 26.95 20.32
N ASN A 3 -23.30 26.63 19.10
CA ASN A 3 -23.81 25.50 18.34
C ASN A 3 -23.38 24.19 19.00
N ALA A 4 -24.35 23.29 19.13
CA ALA A 4 -24.19 21.90 19.52
C ALA A 4 -23.22 21.20 18.55
N LEU A 5 -22.05 20.82 19.05
CA LEU A 5 -21.13 19.94 18.35
C LEU A 5 -21.62 18.51 18.47
N SER A 6 -22.21 18.04 17.37
CA SER A 6 -22.58 16.68 17.06
C SER A 6 -21.48 15.68 17.44
N LYS A 7 -21.82 14.74 18.32
CA LYS A 7 -21.08 13.50 18.57
C LYS A 7 -21.27 12.56 17.36
N SER A 8 -20.63 12.83 16.24
CA SER A 8 -20.55 11.86 15.15
C SER A 8 -19.36 10.90 15.38
N MET A 9 -19.65 9.87 16.17
CA MET A 9 -19.23 8.49 15.92
C MET A 9 -17.84 8.30 15.28
N GLN A 10 -16.79 8.53 16.05
CA GLN A 10 -15.51 7.87 15.80
C GLN A 10 -15.72 6.37 16.04
N ARG A 11 -16.12 5.62 15.01
CA ARG A 11 -16.00 4.18 15.00
C ARG A 11 -14.50 3.89 14.82
N GLY A 12 -13.75 4.04 15.90
CA GLY A 12 -12.33 3.77 15.95
C GLY A 12 -12.09 2.34 15.49
N VAL A 13 -11.28 2.18 14.45
CA VAL A 13 -10.70 0.87 14.14
C VAL A 13 -9.93 0.48 15.39
N VAL A 14 -10.37 -0.60 16.06
CA VAL A 14 -9.63 -1.19 17.16
C VAL A 14 -8.33 -1.69 16.56
N ARG A 15 -7.27 -0.87 16.65
CA ARG A 15 -5.92 -1.33 16.35
C ARG A 15 -5.54 -2.26 17.48
N HIS A 16 -5.28 -3.52 17.15
CA HIS A 16 -4.85 -4.46 18.17
C HIS A 16 -3.50 -4.01 18.73
N ARG A 17 -3.28 -4.23 20.03
CA ARG A 17 -2.08 -3.75 20.74
C ARG A 17 -0.77 -4.16 20.05
N TRP A 18 -0.71 -5.34 19.45
CA TRP A 18 0.46 -5.84 18.72
C TRP A 18 0.72 -5.08 17.40
N GLU A 19 -0.30 -4.47 16.80
CA GLU A 19 -0.11 -3.66 15.58
C GLU A 19 0.67 -2.37 15.87
N MET A 20 0.69 -1.93 17.14
CA MET A 20 1.47 -0.78 17.59
C MET A 20 2.97 -1.11 17.69
N ASP A 21 3.33 -2.38 17.78
CA ASP A 21 4.71 -2.86 17.84
C ASP A 21 5.31 -3.07 16.44
N ILE A 22 4.53 -2.83 15.38
CA ILE A 22 5.03 -2.85 14.00
C ILE A 22 5.92 -1.62 13.79
N GLU A 23 7.22 -1.86 13.59
CA GLU A 23 8.21 -0.86 13.19
C GLU A 23 7.71 0.05 12.05
N PRO A 24 8.20 1.30 11.93
CA PRO A 24 7.77 2.22 10.89
C PRO A 24 7.87 1.60 9.50
N THR A 25 6.73 1.24 8.90
CA THR A 25 6.65 0.70 7.53
C THR A 25 6.39 1.80 6.50
N LEU A 26 6.15 3.02 6.97
CA LEU A 26 5.73 4.17 6.18
C LEU A 26 6.92 5.07 5.86
N ALA A 27 6.99 5.48 4.59
CA ALA A 27 7.80 6.62 4.15
C ALA A 27 9.29 6.53 4.55
N LEU A 28 9.84 5.31 4.52
CA LEU A 28 11.23 5.08 4.91
C LEU A 28 12.20 5.84 3.99
N PRO A 29 13.31 6.37 4.52
CA PRO A 29 14.38 6.89 3.68
C PRO A 29 14.92 5.80 2.74
N PHE A 30 15.31 6.18 1.52
CA PHE A 30 15.83 5.22 0.54
C PHE A 30 17.17 4.59 0.97
N ASN A 31 17.91 5.24 1.87
CA ASN A 31 19.24 4.84 2.34
C ASN A 31 19.24 4.11 3.71
N ILE A 32 18.11 3.54 4.16
CA ILE A 32 18.08 2.72 5.37
C ILE A 32 19.04 1.52 5.28
N GLN A 33 19.66 1.16 6.40
CA GLN A 33 20.66 0.08 6.43
C GLN A 33 20.03 -1.31 6.23
N ALA A 34 18.86 -1.54 6.83
CA ALA A 34 18.12 -2.78 6.74
C ALA A 34 16.64 -2.48 6.48
N VAL A 35 16.01 -3.31 5.64
CA VAL A 35 14.58 -3.23 5.37
C VAL A 35 13.77 -3.85 6.51
N PRO A 36 12.49 -3.46 6.68
CA PRO A 36 11.64 -4.05 7.72
C PRO A 36 11.53 -5.57 7.61
N LYS A 37 11.66 -6.24 8.75
CA LYS A 37 11.52 -7.69 8.88
C LYS A 37 10.06 -8.14 8.73
N LYS A 38 9.86 -9.44 8.49
CA LYS A 38 8.53 -10.06 8.50
C LYS A 38 7.88 -9.86 9.87
N VAL A 39 6.56 -9.64 9.84
CA VAL A 39 5.71 -9.57 11.03
C VAL A 39 4.97 -10.90 11.13
N ASN A 40 4.96 -11.50 12.32
CA ASN A 40 4.26 -12.75 12.61
C ASN A 40 2.78 -12.47 12.87
N TRP A 41 2.08 -11.93 11.87
CA TRP A 41 0.65 -11.64 12.00
C TRP A 41 -0.18 -12.92 12.14
N GLU A 42 0.36 -14.07 11.71
CA GLU A 42 -0.27 -15.38 11.78
C GLU A 42 -0.56 -15.83 13.22
N ASP A 43 0.21 -15.35 14.20
CA ASP A 43 0.04 -15.67 15.62
C ASP A 43 -1.09 -14.85 16.27
N HIS A 44 -1.54 -13.79 15.60
CA HIS A 44 -2.47 -12.81 16.16
C HIS A 44 -3.83 -12.79 15.48
N ILE A 45 -3.92 -13.29 14.24
CA ILE A 45 -5.15 -13.29 13.45
C ILE A 45 -5.71 -14.72 13.42
N PRO A 46 -6.97 -14.95 13.84
CA PRO A 46 -7.58 -16.27 13.79
C PRO A 46 -7.71 -16.79 12.35
N ARG A 47 -7.29 -18.03 12.10
CA ARG A 47 -7.28 -18.66 10.77
C ARG A 47 -8.62 -18.75 10.05
N ASN A 48 -9.72 -18.72 10.79
CA ASN A 48 -11.09 -18.82 10.29
C ASN A 48 -11.78 -17.46 10.15
N SER A 49 -11.02 -16.36 10.22
CA SER A 49 -11.55 -15.00 10.12
C SER A 49 -11.41 -14.44 8.71
N SER A 50 -12.32 -13.54 8.33
CA SER A 50 -12.22 -12.80 7.07
C SER A 50 -10.97 -11.92 6.98
N GLU A 51 -10.42 -11.50 8.12
CA GLU A 51 -9.15 -10.79 8.18
C GLU A 51 -7.97 -11.68 7.77
N TRP A 52 -7.96 -12.95 8.20
CA TRP A 52 -6.97 -13.93 7.76
C TRP A 52 -6.99 -14.10 6.25
N ASP A 53 -8.18 -14.31 5.69
CA ASP A 53 -8.33 -14.51 4.24
C ASP A 53 -7.87 -13.27 3.45
N SER A 54 -8.22 -12.08 3.92
CA SER A 54 -7.79 -10.81 3.31
C SER A 54 -6.28 -10.60 3.43
N GLN A 55 -5.67 -10.97 4.56
CA GLN A 55 -4.24 -10.86 4.79
C GLN A 55 -3.46 -11.87 3.93
N MET A 56 -3.95 -13.09 3.81
CA MET A 56 -3.42 -14.11 2.92
C MET A 56 -3.48 -13.66 1.46
N ALA A 57 -4.59 -13.07 1.02
CA ALA A 57 -4.73 -12.53 -0.33
C ALA A 57 -3.67 -11.46 -0.64
N VAL A 58 -3.44 -10.51 0.29
CA VAL A 58 -2.39 -9.50 0.13
C VAL A 58 -1.00 -10.13 0.09
N CYS A 59 -0.71 -11.09 0.97
CA CYS A 59 0.58 -11.81 0.96
C CYS A 59 0.81 -12.56 -0.36
N LYS A 60 -0.22 -13.23 -0.89
CA LYS A 60 -0.16 -13.91 -2.20
C LYS A 60 0.20 -12.95 -3.33
N LEU A 61 -0.38 -11.76 -3.38
CA LEU A 61 -0.02 -10.75 -4.39
C LEU A 61 1.44 -10.29 -4.26
N PHE A 62 1.97 -10.21 -3.04
CA PHE A 62 3.39 -9.92 -2.82
C PHE A 62 4.33 -11.08 -3.19
N ASP A 63 3.86 -12.32 -3.11
CA ASP A 63 4.60 -13.49 -3.59
C ASP A 63 4.65 -13.53 -5.12
N GLU A 64 3.57 -13.15 -5.80
CA GLU A 64 3.52 -13.02 -7.26
C GLU A 64 4.41 -11.88 -7.78
N ARG A 65 4.41 -10.75 -7.07
CA ARG A 65 5.22 -9.58 -7.40
C ARG A 65 5.61 -8.84 -6.12
N PRO A 66 6.90 -8.62 -5.84
CA PRO A 66 7.31 -8.08 -4.54
C PRO A 66 7.14 -6.56 -4.40
N VAL A 67 6.85 -5.82 -5.47
CA VAL A 67 6.72 -4.36 -5.47
C VAL A 67 5.47 -3.90 -6.23
N TRP A 68 4.59 -3.16 -5.59
CA TRP A 68 3.30 -2.73 -6.15
C TRP A 68 3.01 -1.25 -5.97
N PRO A 69 2.42 -0.56 -6.97
CA PRO A 69 1.67 0.66 -6.72
C PRO A 69 0.48 0.37 -5.78
N ARG A 70 0.20 1.27 -4.83
CA ARG A 70 -0.91 1.10 -3.87
C ARG A 70 -2.25 0.83 -4.56
N GLN A 71 -2.53 1.57 -5.63
CA GLN A 71 -3.80 1.49 -6.35
C GLN A 71 -3.94 0.15 -7.09
N SER A 72 -2.91 -0.28 -7.81
CA SER A 72 -2.92 -1.56 -8.54
C SER A 72 -3.08 -2.76 -7.62
N LEU A 73 -2.46 -2.74 -6.43
CA LEU A 73 -2.65 -3.81 -5.44
C LEU A 73 -4.10 -3.84 -4.94
N TYR A 74 -4.72 -2.68 -4.71
CA TYR A 74 -6.13 -2.59 -4.31
C TYR A 74 -7.08 -3.10 -5.40
N GLU A 75 -6.87 -2.70 -6.66
CA GLU A 75 -7.65 -3.16 -7.80
C GLU A 75 -7.53 -4.68 -7.98
N ARG A 76 -6.31 -5.23 -7.86
CA ARG A 76 -6.10 -6.67 -8.00
C ARG A 76 -6.81 -7.49 -6.92
N LEU A 77 -6.89 -6.98 -5.69
CA LEU A 77 -7.70 -7.60 -4.64
C LEU A 77 -9.19 -7.62 -5.00
N LEU A 78 -9.72 -6.53 -5.57
CA LEU A 78 -11.11 -6.45 -6.00
C LEU A 78 -11.39 -7.45 -7.13
N ASP A 79 -10.49 -7.56 -8.10
CA ASP A 79 -10.59 -8.54 -9.19
C ASP A 79 -10.62 -9.99 -8.67
N ASP A 80 -9.90 -10.26 -7.57
CA ASP A 80 -9.89 -11.55 -6.87
C ASP A 80 -11.08 -11.73 -5.90
N GLY A 81 -12.04 -10.80 -5.90
CA GLY A 81 -13.24 -10.85 -5.07
C GLY A 81 -13.03 -10.43 -3.62
N VAL A 82 -11.86 -9.89 -3.26
CA VAL A 82 -11.54 -9.46 -1.90
C VAL A 82 -11.92 -7.99 -1.71
N HIS A 83 -13.02 -7.78 -0.99
CA HIS A 83 -13.59 -6.45 -0.76
C HIS A 83 -13.21 -5.94 0.64
N VAL A 84 -12.35 -4.93 0.69
CA VAL A 84 -11.86 -4.34 1.94
C VAL A 84 -12.00 -2.83 1.93
N SER A 85 -12.34 -2.24 3.08
CA SER A 85 -12.35 -0.79 3.23
C SER A 85 -10.94 -0.20 3.17
N THR A 86 -10.82 1.10 2.90
CA THR A 86 -9.53 1.80 2.85
C THR A 86 -8.70 1.65 4.13
N SER A 87 -9.36 1.62 5.30
CA SER A 87 -8.69 1.45 6.59
C SER A 87 -8.19 0.02 6.79
N GLN A 88 -9.01 -0.99 6.46
CA GLN A 88 -8.60 -2.40 6.45
C GLN A 88 -7.42 -2.59 5.50
N PHE A 89 -7.53 -2.11 4.27
CA PHE A 89 -6.46 -2.21 3.28
C PHE A 89 -5.14 -1.61 3.76
N LYS A 90 -5.21 -0.47 4.45
CA LYS A 90 -4.03 0.15 5.07
C LYS A 90 -3.43 -0.74 6.17
N SER A 91 -4.26 -1.38 7.00
CA SER A 91 -3.80 -2.33 8.02
C SER A 91 -3.11 -3.55 7.40
N LEU A 92 -3.73 -4.16 6.37
CA LEU A 92 -3.17 -5.33 5.68
C LEU A 92 -1.78 -5.04 5.08
N LEU A 93 -1.64 -3.86 4.49
CA LEU A 93 -0.37 -3.40 3.92
C LEU A 93 0.72 -3.20 4.99
N PHE A 94 0.38 -2.73 6.19
CA PHE A 94 1.36 -2.60 7.29
C PHE A 94 1.90 -3.93 7.78
N LYS A 95 1.08 -4.98 7.72
CA LYS A 95 1.46 -6.34 8.11
C LYS A 95 2.32 -6.99 7.03
N ALA A 96 2.02 -6.75 5.74
CA ALA A 96 2.68 -7.42 4.61
C ALA A 96 3.91 -6.68 4.05
N GLY A 97 3.95 -5.35 4.13
CA GLY A 97 4.89 -4.55 3.37
C GLY A 97 5.32 -3.24 4.01
N TYR A 98 6.12 -2.49 3.26
CA TYR A 98 6.63 -1.18 3.61
C TYR A 98 6.76 -0.32 2.34
N TYR A 99 7.06 0.98 2.46
CA TYR A 99 7.44 1.77 1.28
C TYR A 99 8.49 2.83 1.59
N PHE A 100 9.30 3.15 0.57
CA PHE A 100 10.22 4.29 0.62
C PHE A 100 9.51 5.60 0.30
N SER A 101 9.86 6.68 1.00
CA SER A 101 9.32 8.02 0.72
C SER A 101 9.77 8.54 -0.65
N THR A 102 11.00 8.23 -1.05
CA THR A 102 11.67 8.73 -2.26
C THR A 102 12.47 7.62 -2.97
N GLY A 103 13.12 7.98 -4.07
CA GLY A 103 13.95 7.06 -4.86
C GLY A 103 13.18 6.29 -5.95
N PRO A 104 13.86 5.37 -6.67
CA PRO A 104 13.31 4.63 -7.81
C PRO A 104 12.08 3.79 -7.46
N PHE A 105 11.95 3.35 -6.20
CA PHE A 105 10.81 2.58 -5.70
C PHE A 105 9.90 3.41 -4.78
N GLY A 106 10.06 4.73 -4.78
CA GLY A 106 9.35 5.63 -3.88
C GLY A 106 7.84 5.58 -4.07
N LYS A 107 7.10 5.51 -2.96
CA LYS A 107 5.63 5.39 -2.87
C LYS A 107 5.05 4.06 -3.40
N PHE A 108 5.88 3.09 -3.78
CA PHE A 108 5.42 1.73 -4.05
C PHE A 108 5.54 0.89 -2.79
N TRP A 109 4.55 0.03 -2.57
CA TRP A 109 4.55 -0.95 -1.49
C TRP A 109 5.45 -2.11 -1.86
N ILE A 110 6.33 -2.48 -0.95
CA ILE A 110 7.37 -3.49 -1.10
C ILE A 110 7.12 -4.55 -0.04
N LYS A 111 7.19 -5.82 -0.44
CA LYS A 111 7.10 -6.97 0.47
C LYS A 111 8.14 -6.84 1.60
N LYS A 112 7.75 -7.09 2.85
CA LYS A 112 8.71 -7.16 3.96
C LYS A 112 9.81 -8.19 3.66
N GLU A 113 11.01 -7.95 4.19
CA GLU A 113 12.24 -8.73 3.95
C GLU A 113 12.81 -8.68 2.53
N TYR A 114 12.07 -8.19 1.53
CA TYR A 114 12.58 -7.97 0.19
C TYR A 114 13.22 -6.59 0.08
N ASP A 115 14.48 -6.51 -0.35
CA ASP A 115 15.17 -5.25 -0.60
C ASP A 115 15.46 -5.07 -2.09
N PRO A 116 14.67 -4.27 -2.82
CA PRO A 116 14.83 -4.10 -4.27
C PRO A 116 16.11 -3.34 -4.66
N ARG A 117 16.86 -2.83 -3.69
CA ARG A 117 18.18 -2.20 -3.90
C ARG A 117 19.29 -3.24 -4.05
N LYS A 118 19.06 -4.46 -3.57
CA LYS A 118 20.03 -5.57 -3.57
C LYS A 118 19.79 -6.57 -4.69
N ASP A 119 18.69 -6.42 -5.43
CA ASP A 119 18.28 -7.31 -6.50
C ASP A 119 18.22 -6.54 -7.83
N PRO A 120 19.18 -6.73 -8.75
CA PRO A 120 19.19 -6.06 -10.05
C PRO A 120 17.93 -6.29 -10.90
N GLU A 121 17.28 -7.45 -10.76
CA GLU A 121 16.06 -7.79 -11.50
C GLU A 121 14.88 -6.91 -11.06
N SER A 122 14.97 -6.27 -9.88
CA SER A 122 13.99 -5.28 -9.42
C SER A 122 13.86 -4.06 -10.32
N ARG A 123 14.79 -3.83 -11.27
CA ARG A 123 14.75 -2.68 -12.18
C ARG A 123 13.40 -2.52 -12.88
N ILE A 124 12.74 -3.62 -13.22
CA ILE A 124 11.42 -3.61 -13.90
C ILE A 124 10.31 -2.98 -13.04
N TYR A 125 10.50 -2.88 -11.72
CA TYR A 125 9.52 -2.30 -10.80
C TYR A 125 9.78 -0.83 -10.46
N GLN A 126 10.82 -0.22 -11.04
CA GLN A 126 11.13 1.18 -10.79
C GLN A 126 10.05 2.09 -11.36
N ARG A 127 9.75 3.17 -10.64
CA ARG A 127 8.81 4.20 -11.08
C ARG A 127 9.45 5.07 -12.15
N ILE A 128 8.73 5.27 -13.24
CA ILE A 128 9.02 6.28 -14.26
C ILE A 128 7.98 7.38 -14.13
N ASP A 129 8.42 8.64 -14.03
CA ASP A 129 7.57 9.82 -13.94
C ASP A 129 7.57 10.51 -15.31
N PHE A 130 6.40 10.58 -15.94
CA PHE A 130 6.23 11.33 -17.18
C PHE A 130 5.56 12.68 -16.86
N ARG A 131 6.25 13.77 -17.18
CA ARG A 131 5.74 15.13 -16.96
C ARG A 131 5.33 15.74 -18.28
N MET A 132 4.04 15.99 -18.43
CA MET A 132 3.52 16.69 -19.60
C MET A 132 3.79 18.20 -19.50
N PRO A 133 4.53 18.78 -20.47
CA PRO A 133 4.73 20.22 -20.57
C PRO A 133 3.38 20.95 -20.62
N PRO A 134 3.24 22.13 -19.98
CA PRO A 134 2.00 22.91 -20.00
C PRO A 134 1.42 23.14 -21.39
N GLU A 135 2.29 23.31 -22.39
CA GLU A 135 1.96 23.61 -23.78
C GLU A 135 1.19 22.46 -24.45
N LEU A 136 1.42 21.22 -24.02
CA LEU A 136 0.76 20.03 -24.57
C LEU A 136 -0.57 19.72 -23.87
N ARG A 137 -0.91 20.39 -22.77
CA ARG A 137 -2.12 20.08 -21.97
C ARG A 137 -3.42 20.45 -22.67
N ASN A 138 -3.39 21.42 -23.58
CA ASN A 138 -4.58 22.00 -24.22
C ASN A 138 -4.77 21.57 -25.68
N LEU A 139 -3.95 20.63 -26.20
CA LEU A 139 -4.04 20.18 -27.59
C LEU A 139 -5.26 19.26 -27.86
N GLN A 140 -5.98 18.84 -26.83
CA GLN A 140 -7.12 17.92 -26.95
C GLN A 140 -8.47 18.61 -26.70
N THR A 141 -8.87 19.55 -27.54
CA THR A 141 -10.28 19.98 -27.64
C THR A 141 -10.68 20.56 -29.02
N LYS A 142 -9.95 20.27 -30.10
CA LYS A 142 -10.52 20.42 -31.45
C LYS A 142 -11.11 19.09 -31.90
N ARG A 143 -12.34 18.80 -31.47
CA ARG A 143 -13.16 17.78 -32.13
C ARG A 143 -13.40 18.28 -33.55
N HIS A 144 -13.10 17.42 -34.52
CA HIS A 144 -13.53 17.58 -35.90
C HIS A 144 -15.04 17.30 -35.91
N ASP A 145 -15.86 18.35 -35.82
CA ASP A 145 -17.26 18.25 -36.18
C ASP A 145 -17.30 18.30 -37.72
N GLY A 146 -17.50 17.13 -38.32
CA GLY A 146 -17.79 16.94 -39.74
C GLY A 146 -19.14 16.27 -39.89
#